data_AF-A0AA39IEG1-F1
#
_entry.id   AF-A0AA39IEG1-F1
#
_cell.length_a   1.000
_cell.length_b   1.000
_cell.length_c   1.000
_cell.angle_alpha   90.00
_cell.angle_beta   90.00
_cell.angle_gamma   90.00
#
_symmetry.space_group_name_H-M   'P 1'
#
loop_
_entity.id
_entity.type
_entity.pdbx_description
1 polymer ?
#
loop_
_entity_poly.entity_id
_entity_poly.type
_entity_poly.pdbx_seq_one_letter_code
_entity_poly.pdbx_strand_id
1 'polypeptide(L)'
;MAMKLCFHTLIAKGFCCFCGADLTQPLVPEPQTQEDPFEYKKLTLFVDLDHTLIHSTRHKDLKSGKSVVRTSIRPHCIRFLESMSKLYEMHVITLAGKGYAQKIVKELDPEERFFGGRLIARNKLGSTDCKTKKLRKLFPSGLKYTAIIDDRWDVWDYMDNVVQVRMYECYWRPGDPGKPKEDDVLLHMERVLTEVHQRFYSNYETSGEFLDLKAIIGEYRRSVLKSVRVVLSGREQMEEDKKTAVTDALTIFGAELQATVTSDTTVVIEMAEDKKIRTQAEGAGVPVVGLHWLRAVTDQWKRVDFDGFMLGATVPVEEKIVEF
;
A
#
# COMPACT_ATOMS: atom_id res chain seq x y z
N MET A 1 -23.39 41.17 1.96
CA MET A 1 -22.49 40.43 1.06
C MET A 1 -21.54 39.66 1.96
N ALA A 2 -21.70 38.34 2.09
CA ALA A 2 -20.98 37.55 3.09
C ALA A 2 -19.50 37.39 2.70
N MET A 3 -18.59 37.83 3.57
CA MET A 3 -17.15 37.61 3.42
C MET A 3 -16.84 36.12 3.65
N LYS A 4 -16.18 35.47 2.69
CA LYS A 4 -15.73 34.08 2.82
C LYS A 4 -14.44 34.03 3.65
N LEU A 5 -14.51 33.58 4.89
CA LEU A 5 -13.31 33.17 5.65
C LEU A 5 -12.80 31.83 5.09
N CYS A 6 -11.54 31.77 4.64
CA CYS A 6 -10.81 30.51 4.39
C CYS A 6 -9.81 30.30 5.54
N PHE A 7 -9.90 29.16 6.23
CA PHE A 7 -9.03 28.77 7.35
C PHE A 7 -7.89 27.81 6.94
N HIS A 8 -7.74 27.53 5.64
CA HIS A 8 -6.67 26.65 5.14
C HIS A 8 -5.32 27.38 5.14
N THR A 9 -4.27 26.72 5.61
CA THR A 9 -2.96 27.31 5.92
C THR A 9 -2.07 27.59 4.71
N LEU A 10 -2.42 27.12 3.51
CA LEU A 10 -1.59 27.30 2.31
C LEU A 10 -2.16 28.39 1.39
N ILE A 11 -1.43 29.51 1.32
CA ILE A 11 -1.79 30.70 0.53
C ILE A 11 -0.73 30.95 -0.54
N ALA A 12 -1.16 31.21 -1.78
CA ALA A 12 -0.28 31.63 -2.87
C ALA A 12 -0.85 32.87 -3.58
N LYS A 13 -0.04 33.95 -3.66
CA LYS A 13 -0.41 35.22 -4.31
C LYS A 13 -1.74 35.83 -3.82
N GLY A 14 -2.03 35.69 -2.52
CA GLY A 14 -3.28 36.23 -1.93
C GLY A 14 -4.51 35.35 -2.12
N PHE A 15 -4.38 34.13 -2.67
CA PHE A 15 -5.48 33.17 -2.80
C PHE A 15 -5.23 31.89 -2.01
N CYS A 16 -6.29 31.37 -1.41
CA CYS A 16 -6.32 30.09 -0.69
C CYS A 16 -6.15 28.92 -1.67
N CYS A 17 -5.05 28.16 -1.55
CA CYS A 17 -4.69 27.09 -2.51
C CYS A 17 -5.64 25.89 -2.49
N PHE A 18 -6.48 25.76 -1.46
CA PHE A 18 -7.41 24.66 -1.27
C PHE A 18 -8.82 24.96 -1.80
N CYS A 19 -9.39 26.13 -1.51
CA CYS A 19 -10.76 26.47 -1.92
C CYS A 19 -10.87 27.68 -2.88
N GLY A 20 -9.75 28.31 -3.25
CA GLY A 20 -9.71 29.41 -4.23
C GLY A 20 -10.21 30.76 -3.71
N ALA A 21 -10.46 30.90 -2.39
CA ALA A 21 -10.88 32.17 -1.79
C ALA A 21 -9.80 33.27 -1.92
N ASP A 22 -10.24 34.50 -2.23
CA ASP A 22 -9.41 35.72 -2.28
C ASP A 22 -9.23 36.28 -0.87
N LEU A 23 -7.98 36.32 -0.41
CA LEU A 23 -7.55 36.74 0.93
C LEU A 23 -6.82 38.09 0.90
N THR A 24 -6.94 38.87 -0.18
CA THR A 24 -6.27 40.17 -0.33
C THR A 24 -6.92 41.32 0.44
N GLN A 25 -8.04 41.07 1.15
CA GLN A 25 -8.69 42.05 2.01
C GLN A 25 -8.26 41.90 3.48
N PRO A 26 -8.06 42.99 4.25
CA PRO A 26 -7.50 42.91 5.59
C PRO A 26 -8.49 42.26 6.56
N LEU A 27 -8.06 41.19 7.22
CA LEU A 27 -8.77 40.57 8.33
C LEU A 27 -8.33 41.23 9.65
N VAL A 28 -9.28 41.71 10.44
CA VAL A 28 -9.06 42.05 11.85
C VAL A 28 -8.71 40.75 12.58
N PRO A 29 -7.63 40.67 13.37
CA PRO A 29 -7.24 39.42 13.99
C PRO A 29 -8.20 39.12 15.16
N GLU A 30 -9.05 38.13 14.98
CA GLU A 30 -9.69 37.44 16.10
C GLU A 30 -8.66 36.58 16.85
N PRO A 31 -8.87 36.31 18.16
CA PRO A 31 -7.96 35.49 18.94
C PRO A 31 -7.86 34.11 18.27
N GLN A 32 -6.64 33.67 17.99
CA GLN A 32 -6.40 32.33 17.46
C GLN A 32 -6.72 31.29 18.55
N THR A 33 -7.96 30.83 18.60
CA THR A 33 -8.25 29.53 19.22
C THR A 33 -7.60 28.48 18.32
N GLN A 34 -6.52 27.88 18.81
CA GLN A 34 -5.83 26.79 18.15
C GLN A 34 -6.78 25.59 18.14
N GLU A 35 -7.62 25.47 17.10
CA GLU A 35 -8.48 24.30 16.89
C GLU A 35 -7.60 23.05 16.86
N ASP A 36 -8.00 22.01 17.59
CA ASP A 36 -7.29 20.72 17.57
C ASP A 36 -7.30 20.21 16.12
N PRO A 37 -6.12 20.05 15.47
CA PRO A 37 -6.05 19.57 14.09
C PRO A 37 -6.65 18.16 13.91
N PHE A 38 -6.99 17.48 15.01
CA PHE A 38 -7.62 16.17 15.04
C PHE A 38 -9.03 16.16 15.65
N GLU A 39 -9.73 17.30 15.67
CA GLU A 39 -11.12 17.40 16.16
C GLU A 39 -12.03 16.29 15.57
N TYR A 40 -11.82 15.94 14.30
CA TYR A 40 -12.58 14.90 13.58
C TYR A 40 -11.92 13.51 13.60
N LYS A 41 -10.86 13.33 14.38
CA LYS A 41 -10.00 12.13 14.46
C LYS A 41 -9.61 11.56 13.09
N LYS A 42 -9.30 12.40 12.09
CA LYS A 42 -8.80 11.95 10.77
C LYS A 42 -7.30 12.14 10.60
N LEU A 43 -6.69 11.26 9.81
CA LEU A 43 -5.29 11.36 9.35
C LEU A 43 -5.26 11.70 7.85
N THR A 44 -4.08 11.86 7.24
CA THR A 44 -3.97 12.02 5.77
C THR A 44 -3.62 10.69 5.11
N LEU A 45 -4.25 10.37 3.98
CA LEU A 45 -3.88 9.22 3.14
C LEU A 45 -3.55 9.67 1.72
N PHE A 46 -2.33 9.40 1.27
CA PHE A 46 -1.93 9.55 -0.13
C PHE A 46 -2.18 8.26 -0.87
N VAL A 47 -2.88 8.37 -2.00
CA VAL A 47 -3.40 7.24 -2.76
C VAL A 47 -2.85 7.29 -4.17
N ASP A 48 -2.13 6.26 -4.59
CA ASP A 48 -1.75 6.07 -5.99
C ASP A 48 -2.89 5.45 -6.83
N LEU A 49 -2.79 5.56 -8.17
CA LEU A 49 -3.79 5.05 -9.10
C LEU A 49 -3.33 3.76 -9.79
N ASP A 50 -2.37 3.87 -10.72
CA ASP A 50 -1.99 2.80 -11.63
C ASP A 50 -1.24 1.70 -10.89
N HIS A 51 -1.67 0.45 -11.06
CA HIS A 51 -1.20 -0.73 -10.33
C HIS A 51 -1.49 -0.74 -8.82
N THR A 52 -2.05 0.33 -8.27
CA THR A 52 -2.55 0.40 -6.89
C THR A 52 -4.06 0.16 -6.83
N LEU A 53 -4.86 1.08 -7.38
CA LEU A 53 -6.33 1.02 -7.41
C LEU A 53 -6.89 0.57 -8.77
N ILE A 54 -6.14 0.76 -9.84
CA ILE A 54 -6.59 0.49 -11.21
C ILE A 54 -5.47 -0.13 -12.05
N HIS A 55 -5.83 -0.76 -13.17
CA HIS A 55 -4.88 -1.20 -14.18
C HIS A 55 -5.34 -0.75 -15.56
N SER A 56 -4.52 0.05 -16.24
CA SER A 56 -4.82 0.58 -17.58
C SER A 56 -3.93 -0.03 -18.65
N THR A 57 -4.54 -0.55 -19.70
CA THR A 57 -3.86 -1.13 -20.86
C THR A 57 -4.26 -0.41 -22.14
N ARG A 58 -3.28 -0.16 -23.02
CA ARG A 58 -3.54 0.45 -24.33
C ARG A 58 -3.66 -0.64 -25.38
N HIS A 59 -4.79 -0.64 -26.08
CA HIS A 59 -5.07 -1.56 -27.18
C HIS A 59 -5.26 -0.77 -28.47
N LYS A 60 -4.91 -1.36 -29.61
CA LYS A 60 -5.29 -0.83 -30.92
C LYS A 60 -6.65 -1.43 -31.28
N ASP A 61 -7.65 -0.58 -31.48
CA ASP A 61 -8.91 -1.02 -32.08
C ASP A 61 -8.64 -1.43 -33.53
N LEU A 62 -8.82 -2.72 -33.83
CA LEU A 62 -8.58 -3.29 -35.15
C LEU A 62 -9.55 -2.73 -36.21
N LYS A 63 -10.74 -2.25 -35.81
CA LYS A 63 -11.74 -1.70 -36.73
C LYS A 63 -11.44 -0.24 -37.07
N SER A 64 -11.10 0.56 -36.06
CA SER A 64 -10.94 2.01 -36.24
C SER A 64 -9.48 2.45 -36.39
N GLY A 65 -8.51 1.56 -36.16
CA GLY A 65 -7.08 1.88 -36.10
C GLY A 65 -6.67 2.79 -34.92
N LYS A 66 -7.60 3.16 -34.04
CA LYS A 66 -7.34 4.11 -32.95
C LYS A 66 -6.81 3.39 -31.72
N SER A 67 -5.94 4.06 -30.97
CA SER A 67 -5.53 3.58 -29.65
C SER A 67 -6.65 3.82 -28.64
N VAL A 68 -7.15 2.74 -28.04
CA VAL A 68 -8.15 2.76 -26.96
C VAL A 68 -7.46 2.36 -25.67
N VAL A 69 -7.70 3.11 -24.59
CA VAL A 69 -7.24 2.73 -23.25
C VAL A 69 -8.39 2.02 -22.55
N ARG A 70 -8.14 0.80 -22.06
CA ARG A 70 -9.06 0.05 -21.21
C ARG A 70 -8.52 0.06 -19.79
N THR A 71 -9.34 0.49 -18.85
CA THR A 71 -9.00 0.54 -17.42
C THR A 71 -9.85 -0.47 -16.67
N SER A 72 -9.21 -1.27 -15.82
CA SER A 72 -9.85 -2.14 -14.84
C SER A 72 -9.72 -1.50 -13.46
N ILE A 73 -10.79 -1.50 -12.68
CA ILE A 73 -10.77 -1.10 -11.27
C ILE A 73 -10.43 -2.33 -10.44
N ARG A 74 -9.52 -2.19 -9.47
CA ARG A 74 -9.14 -3.27 -8.56
C ARG A 74 -10.36 -3.71 -7.74
N PRO A 75 -10.58 -5.02 -7.53
CA PRO A 75 -11.68 -5.48 -6.70
C PRO A 75 -11.70 -4.78 -5.33
N HIS A 76 -12.91 -4.51 -4.83
CA HIS A 76 -13.17 -3.82 -3.56
C HIS A 76 -12.73 -2.35 -3.50
N CYS A 77 -12.29 -1.72 -4.60
CA CYS A 77 -11.81 -0.33 -4.60
C CYS A 77 -12.81 0.68 -4.01
N ILE A 78 -14.09 0.64 -4.42
CA ILE A 78 -15.08 1.60 -3.91
C ILE A 78 -15.32 1.42 -2.42
N ARG A 79 -15.47 0.17 -1.97
CA ARG A 79 -15.58 -0.17 -0.54
C ARG A 79 -14.37 0.35 0.25
N PHE A 80 -13.16 0.11 -0.26
CA PHE A 80 -11.92 0.60 0.36
C PHE A 80 -11.95 2.12 0.52
N LEU A 81 -12.30 2.87 -0.52
CA LEU A 81 -12.40 4.34 -0.47
C LEU A 81 -13.45 4.80 0.53
N GLU A 82 -14.61 4.13 0.61
CA GLU A 82 -15.65 4.42 1.60
C GLU A 82 -15.16 4.22 3.03
N SER A 83 -14.54 3.09 3.32
CA SER A 83 -13.96 2.79 4.63
C SER A 83 -12.88 3.81 5.01
N MET A 84 -11.94 4.08 4.10
CA MET A 84 -10.83 5.00 4.36
C MET A 84 -11.30 6.44 4.50
N SER A 85 -12.33 6.89 3.79
CA SER A 85 -12.86 8.25 3.90
C SER A 85 -13.35 8.63 5.29
N LYS A 86 -13.71 7.64 6.12
CA LYS A 86 -14.14 7.84 7.51
C LYS A 86 -12.95 8.14 8.44
N LEU A 87 -11.77 7.62 8.12
CA LEU A 87 -10.57 7.66 8.95
C LEU A 87 -9.50 8.63 8.42
N TYR A 88 -9.55 8.92 7.12
CA TYR A 88 -8.53 9.66 6.41
C TYR A 88 -9.13 10.74 5.51
N GLU A 89 -8.47 11.89 5.45
CA GLU A 89 -8.57 12.80 4.32
C GLU A 89 -7.66 12.30 3.19
N MET A 90 -8.26 11.93 2.06
CA MET A 90 -7.56 11.25 0.97
C MET A 90 -7.13 12.22 -0.15
N HIS A 91 -5.89 12.07 -0.61
CA HIS A 91 -5.31 12.79 -1.74
C HIS A 91 -4.79 11.81 -2.79
N VAL A 92 -5.13 12.02 -4.05
CA VAL A 92 -4.54 11.23 -5.15
C VAL A 92 -3.18 11.81 -5.52
N ILE A 93 -2.13 10.99 -5.40
CA ILE A 93 -0.77 11.35 -5.80
C ILE A 93 -0.27 10.35 -6.85
N THR A 94 -0.20 10.77 -8.11
CA THR A 94 0.11 9.87 -9.24
C THR A 94 1.17 10.44 -10.18
N LEU A 95 2.03 9.56 -10.70
CA LEU A 95 2.97 9.88 -11.78
C LEU A 95 2.29 9.86 -13.16
N ALA A 96 0.97 9.67 -13.23
CA ALA A 96 0.22 9.77 -14.46
C ALA A 96 -0.02 11.22 -14.90
N GLY A 97 -0.31 11.41 -16.20
CA GLY A 97 -0.63 12.72 -16.75
C GLY A 97 -1.96 13.28 -16.21
N LYS A 98 -2.02 14.60 -15.97
CA LYS A 98 -3.18 15.28 -15.35
C LYS A 98 -4.52 14.91 -15.99
N GLY A 99 -4.63 14.99 -17.32
CA GLY A 99 -5.90 14.73 -18.02
C GLY A 99 -6.36 13.28 -17.93
N TYR A 100 -5.43 12.32 -17.82
CA TYR A 100 -5.78 10.92 -17.56
C TYR A 100 -6.21 10.74 -16.11
N ALA A 101 -5.42 11.24 -15.15
CA ALA A 101 -5.72 11.11 -13.74
C ALA A 101 -7.08 11.74 -13.36
N GLN A 102 -7.42 12.91 -13.94
CA GLN A 102 -8.72 13.54 -13.75
C GLN A 102 -9.88 12.68 -14.26
N LYS A 103 -9.70 11.96 -15.38
CA LYS A 103 -10.73 11.04 -15.89
C LYS A 103 -10.91 9.87 -14.93
N ILE A 104 -9.82 9.23 -14.51
CA ILE A 104 -9.88 8.11 -13.56
C ILE A 104 -10.53 8.53 -12.25
N VAL A 105 -10.13 9.66 -11.67
CA VAL A 105 -10.72 10.16 -10.43
C VAL A 105 -12.21 10.43 -10.58
N LYS A 106 -12.65 10.97 -11.73
CA LYS A 106 -14.08 11.18 -12.00
C LYS A 106 -14.87 9.87 -12.08
N GLU A 107 -14.28 8.80 -12.62
CA GLU A 107 -14.92 7.47 -12.63
C GLU A 107 -14.97 6.85 -11.23
N LEU A 108 -13.94 7.04 -10.40
CA LEU A 108 -13.87 6.50 -9.04
C LEU A 108 -14.69 7.30 -8.01
N ASP A 109 -14.81 8.61 -8.21
CA ASP A 109 -15.40 9.57 -7.27
C ASP A 109 -16.26 10.61 -8.01
N PRO A 110 -17.36 10.20 -8.68
CA PRO A 110 -18.18 11.09 -9.50
C PRO A 110 -18.88 12.20 -8.69
N GLU A 111 -19.10 11.97 -7.40
CA GLU A 111 -19.73 12.90 -6.45
C GLU A 111 -18.72 13.71 -5.64
N GLU A 112 -17.41 13.56 -5.91
CA GLU A 112 -16.32 14.23 -5.20
C GLU A 112 -16.28 14.02 -3.68
N ARG A 113 -16.85 12.90 -3.20
CA ARG A 113 -16.98 12.57 -1.78
C ARG A 113 -15.70 12.04 -1.15
N PHE A 114 -14.78 11.50 -1.95
CA PHE A 114 -13.53 10.90 -1.47
C PHE A 114 -12.37 11.88 -1.55
N PHE A 115 -12.18 12.46 -2.72
CA PHE A 115 -10.99 13.26 -3.02
C PHE A 115 -11.28 14.76 -3.07
N GLY A 116 -12.51 15.21 -3.31
CA GLY A 116 -12.85 16.64 -3.27
C GLY A 116 -11.90 17.53 -4.09
N GLY A 117 -11.43 17.06 -5.25
CA GLY A 117 -10.44 17.75 -6.09
C GLY A 117 -8.97 17.67 -5.64
N ARG A 118 -8.64 16.96 -4.55
CA ARG A 118 -7.29 16.71 -4.02
C ARG A 118 -6.47 15.77 -4.92
N LEU A 119 -6.08 16.25 -6.10
CA LEU A 119 -5.26 15.52 -7.07
C LEU A 119 -3.94 16.23 -7.37
N ILE A 120 -2.84 15.50 -7.16
CA ILE A 120 -1.48 15.87 -7.55
C ILE A 120 -0.99 14.87 -8.59
N ALA A 121 -1.02 15.28 -9.85
CA ALA A 121 -0.54 14.50 -10.99
C ALA A 121 0.90 14.87 -11.37
N ARG A 122 1.48 14.13 -12.33
CA ARG A 122 2.88 14.27 -12.78
C ARG A 122 3.33 15.70 -13.08
N ASN A 123 2.48 16.51 -13.69
CA ASN A 123 2.81 17.88 -14.05
C ASN A 123 3.11 18.76 -12.81
N LYS A 124 2.47 18.49 -11.67
CA LYS A 124 2.74 19.18 -10.40
C LYS A 124 3.97 18.59 -9.70
N LEU A 125 4.16 17.27 -9.75
CA LEU A 125 5.34 16.59 -9.17
C LEU A 125 6.64 16.93 -9.91
N GLY A 126 6.58 17.11 -11.23
CA GLY A 126 7.71 17.49 -12.08
C GLY A 126 8.82 16.43 -12.17
N SER A 127 8.49 15.16 -11.92
CA SER A 127 9.35 13.99 -12.14
C SER A 127 8.47 12.84 -12.66
N THR A 128 9.07 11.92 -13.42
CA THR A 128 8.44 10.73 -13.98
C THR A 128 8.62 9.47 -13.13
N ASP A 129 9.50 9.54 -12.13
CA ASP A 129 10.06 8.40 -11.41
C ASP A 129 10.12 8.61 -9.89
N CYS A 130 9.74 9.78 -9.40
CA CYS A 130 9.87 10.15 -7.99
C CYS A 130 8.73 11.10 -7.60
N LYS A 131 8.05 10.77 -6.50
CA LYS A 131 6.94 11.58 -5.96
C LYS A 131 7.43 12.58 -4.91
N THR A 132 8.50 12.28 -4.17
CA THR A 132 8.96 13.06 -3.00
C THR A 132 9.63 14.39 -3.31
N LYS A 133 10.38 14.51 -4.43
CA LYS A 133 11.22 15.68 -4.78
C LYS A 133 10.52 17.04 -4.60
N LYS A 134 9.24 17.14 -4.97
CA LYS A 134 8.46 18.38 -4.83
C LYS A 134 7.40 18.33 -3.73
N LEU A 135 7.13 17.17 -3.13
CA LEU A 135 6.13 17.06 -2.08
C LEU A 135 6.49 17.91 -0.86
N ARG A 136 7.77 18.05 -0.51
CA ARG A 136 8.20 18.96 0.58
C ARG A 136 7.75 20.42 0.37
N LYS A 137 7.62 20.87 -0.89
CA LYS A 137 7.13 22.22 -1.21
C LYS A 137 5.60 22.32 -1.15
N LEU A 138 4.91 21.21 -1.41
CA LEU A 138 3.45 21.13 -1.39
C LEU A 138 2.91 20.89 0.03
N PHE A 139 3.70 20.23 0.87
CA PHE A 139 3.39 19.85 2.26
C PHE A 139 4.54 20.33 3.18
N PRO A 140 4.62 21.64 3.46
CA PRO A 140 5.73 22.22 4.24
C PRO A 140 5.77 21.72 5.70
N SER A 141 4.62 21.34 6.26
CA SER A 141 4.51 20.72 7.59
C SER A 141 4.99 19.25 7.62
N GLY A 142 5.48 18.73 6.48
CA GLY A 142 5.95 17.37 6.35
C GLY A 142 4.83 16.34 6.15
N LEU A 143 5.19 15.07 6.30
CA LEU A 143 4.30 13.91 6.10
C LEU A 143 4.07 13.14 7.42
N LYS A 144 4.28 13.82 8.57
CA LYS A 144 4.28 13.20 9.90
C LYS A 144 2.98 12.44 10.20
N TYR A 145 1.85 12.91 9.69
CA TYR A 145 0.53 12.32 9.92
C TYR A 145 -0.09 11.77 8.62
N THR A 146 0.77 11.40 7.67
CA THR A 146 0.37 10.90 6.36
C THR A 146 0.74 9.43 6.18
N ALA A 147 -0.25 8.57 5.93
CA ALA A 147 -0.04 7.24 5.37
C ALA A 147 -0.04 7.31 3.84
N ILE A 148 0.64 6.38 3.18
CA ILE A 148 0.72 6.30 1.70
C ILE A 148 0.35 4.88 1.29
N ILE A 149 -0.51 4.71 0.28
CA ILE A 149 -0.77 3.43 -0.38
C ILE A 149 -0.32 3.51 -1.84
N ASP A 150 0.62 2.64 -2.20
CA ASP A 150 1.30 2.64 -3.51
C ASP A 150 1.89 1.25 -3.78
N ASP A 151 1.94 0.80 -5.03
CA ASP A 151 2.61 -0.45 -5.39
C ASP A 151 4.14 -0.30 -5.42
N ARG A 152 4.62 0.93 -5.60
CA ARG A 152 6.04 1.26 -5.74
C ARG A 152 6.56 2.00 -4.52
N TRP A 153 7.43 1.36 -3.76
CA TRP A 153 8.07 1.98 -2.61
C TRP A 153 9.21 2.93 -2.98
N ASP A 154 9.91 2.61 -4.07
CA ASP A 154 11.08 3.32 -4.57
C ASP A 154 10.76 4.76 -4.99
N VAL A 155 9.58 5.01 -5.57
CA VAL A 155 9.16 6.37 -5.97
C VAL A 155 8.93 7.31 -4.77
N TRP A 156 8.92 6.75 -3.55
CA TRP A 156 8.75 7.44 -2.28
C TRP A 156 10.03 7.48 -1.42
N ASP A 157 11.21 7.28 -2.01
CA ASP A 157 12.50 7.24 -1.30
C ASP A 157 12.49 6.25 -0.12
N TYR A 158 11.78 5.12 -0.27
CA TYR A 158 11.69 4.07 0.75
C TYR A 158 11.20 4.54 2.14
N MET A 159 10.33 5.56 2.20
CA MET A 159 9.75 6.04 3.46
C MET A 159 8.87 4.98 4.14
N ASP A 160 8.95 4.83 5.47
CA ASP A 160 8.10 3.88 6.19
C ASP A 160 6.61 4.21 6.16
N ASN A 161 6.23 5.43 5.80
CA ASN A 161 4.83 5.83 5.62
C ASN A 161 4.10 5.04 4.52
N VAL A 162 4.84 4.31 3.66
CA VAL A 162 4.30 3.55 2.55
C VAL A 162 3.78 2.18 2.99
N VAL A 163 2.47 2.03 2.97
CA VAL A 163 1.79 0.74 2.98
C VAL A 163 1.81 0.18 1.56
N GLN A 164 2.90 -0.51 1.23
CA GLN A 164 3.13 -1.03 -0.12
C GLN A 164 2.12 -2.14 -0.45
N VAL A 165 1.52 -2.07 -1.63
CA VAL A 165 0.64 -3.13 -2.16
C VAL A 165 1.31 -3.92 -3.28
N ARG A 166 0.85 -5.16 -3.50
CA ARG A 166 1.19 -5.87 -4.72
C ARG A 166 0.61 -5.15 -5.93
N MET A 167 1.43 -5.03 -6.97
CA MET A 167 1.05 -4.56 -8.30
C MET A 167 -0.24 -5.23 -8.78
N TYR A 168 -1.22 -4.42 -9.13
CA TYR A 168 -2.47 -4.86 -9.72
C TYR A 168 -2.35 -4.94 -11.24
N GLU A 169 -2.53 -6.16 -11.76
CA GLU A 169 -2.52 -6.45 -13.18
C GLU A 169 -3.79 -7.22 -13.56
N CYS A 170 -4.71 -6.52 -14.20
CA CYS A 170 -5.84 -7.15 -14.87
C CYS A 170 -5.42 -7.64 -16.27
N TYR A 171 -5.23 -8.96 -16.40
CA TYR A 171 -4.90 -9.60 -17.67
C TYR A 171 -6.16 -9.79 -18.51
N TRP A 172 -6.45 -8.82 -19.39
CA TRP A 172 -7.44 -8.99 -20.44
C TRP A 172 -6.82 -9.77 -21.60
N ARG A 173 -7.01 -11.09 -21.66
CA ARG A 173 -6.70 -11.87 -22.86
C ARG A 173 -7.89 -11.80 -23.83
N PRO A 174 -7.72 -11.35 -25.09
CA PRO A 174 -8.79 -11.47 -26.08
C PRO A 174 -9.19 -12.95 -26.25
N GLY A 175 -10.45 -13.28 -25.99
CA GLY A 175 -10.99 -14.64 -26.13
C GLY A 175 -10.87 -15.54 -24.90
N ASP A 176 -10.25 -15.07 -23.82
CA ASP A 176 -10.21 -15.77 -22.53
C ASP A 176 -10.87 -14.86 -21.48
N PRO A 177 -12.12 -15.12 -21.07
CA PRO A 177 -12.79 -14.36 -20.02
C PRO A 177 -12.15 -14.61 -18.65
N GLY A 178 -11.04 -15.38 -18.60
CA GLY A 178 -10.17 -15.70 -17.48
C GLY A 178 -10.62 -14.99 -16.22
N LYS A 179 -11.33 -15.72 -15.36
CA LYS A 179 -11.82 -15.22 -14.07
C LYS A 179 -10.70 -14.37 -13.47
N PRO A 180 -10.96 -13.09 -13.15
CA PRO A 180 -9.98 -12.30 -12.43
C PRO A 180 -9.52 -13.17 -11.25
N LYS A 181 -8.21 -13.40 -11.13
CA LYS A 181 -7.68 -14.01 -9.91
C LYS A 181 -8.26 -13.22 -8.74
N GLU A 182 -8.75 -13.92 -7.74
CA GLU A 182 -9.24 -13.27 -6.52
C GLU A 182 -8.14 -12.31 -6.02
N ASP A 183 -8.48 -11.03 -5.93
CA ASP A 183 -7.57 -9.97 -5.50
C ASP A 183 -8.22 -9.23 -4.34
N ASP A 184 -7.99 -9.75 -3.14
CA ASP A 184 -8.51 -9.19 -1.89
C ASP A 184 -7.52 -8.24 -1.24
N VAL A 185 -6.50 -7.78 -1.97
CA VAL A 185 -5.44 -6.93 -1.42
C VAL A 185 -6.01 -5.65 -0.82
N LEU A 186 -6.99 -5.00 -1.45
CA LEU A 186 -7.61 -3.80 -0.88
C LEU A 186 -8.42 -4.08 0.39
N LEU A 187 -8.93 -5.30 0.59
CA LEU A 187 -9.55 -5.69 1.87
C LEU A 187 -8.49 -5.83 2.96
N HIS A 188 -7.33 -6.41 2.63
CA HIS A 188 -6.22 -6.49 3.56
C HIS A 188 -5.67 -5.10 3.90
N MET A 189 -5.57 -4.20 2.92
CA MET A 189 -5.09 -2.83 3.15
C MET A 189 -6.09 -1.97 3.92
N GLU A 190 -7.40 -2.17 3.73
CA GLU A 190 -8.44 -1.57 4.58
C GLU A 190 -8.18 -1.90 6.06
N ARG A 191 -7.92 -3.18 6.38
CA ARG A 191 -7.57 -3.61 7.74
C ARG A 191 -6.28 -2.95 8.23
N VAL A 192 -5.21 -2.99 7.42
CA VAL A 192 -3.89 -2.44 7.80
C VAL A 192 -3.98 -0.96 8.12
N LEU A 193 -4.58 -0.16 7.25
CA LEU A 193 -4.73 1.29 7.46
C LEU A 193 -5.66 1.58 8.64
N THR A 194 -6.73 0.81 8.84
CA THR A 194 -7.58 0.93 10.04
C THR A 194 -6.78 0.69 11.32
N GLU A 195 -5.92 -0.34 11.35
CA GLU A 195 -5.06 -0.62 12.50
C GLU A 195 -4.00 0.48 12.72
N VAL A 196 -3.44 1.06 11.65
CA VAL A 196 -2.52 2.20 11.74
C VAL A 196 -3.21 3.41 12.40
N HIS A 197 -4.42 3.73 11.96
CA HIS A 197 -5.23 4.81 12.54
C HIS A 197 -5.52 4.55 14.03
N GLN A 198 -5.98 3.35 14.37
CA GLN A 198 -6.27 2.97 15.75
C GLN A 198 -5.03 3.05 16.64
N ARG A 199 -3.88 2.55 16.18
CA ARG A 199 -2.61 2.63 16.90
C ARG A 199 -2.19 4.08 17.13
N PHE A 200 -2.37 4.95 16.15
CA PHE A 200 -2.05 6.38 16.31
C PHE A 200 -2.84 7.01 17.46
N TYR A 201 -4.16 6.89 17.43
CA TYR A 201 -5.01 7.51 18.46
C TYR A 201 -4.91 6.82 19.82
N SER A 202 -4.75 5.49 19.86
CA SER A 202 -4.55 4.77 21.13
C SER A 202 -3.24 5.19 21.80
N ASN A 203 -2.17 5.42 21.02
CA ASN A 203 -0.92 5.95 21.55
C ASN A 203 -1.13 7.37 22.10
N TYR A 204 -1.79 8.25 21.34
CA TYR A 204 -2.09 9.61 21.81
C TYR A 204 -2.93 9.62 23.10
N GLU A 205 -3.95 8.78 23.19
CA GLU A 205 -4.80 8.66 24.39
C GLU A 205 -4.01 8.16 25.61
N THR A 206 -2.93 7.39 25.40
CA THR A 206 -2.08 6.86 26.47
C THR A 206 -0.95 7.83 26.85
N SER A 207 -0.29 8.45 25.87
CA SER A 207 0.93 9.26 26.08
C SER A 207 0.68 10.76 26.10
N GLY A 208 -0.45 11.23 25.56
CA GLY A 208 -0.72 12.65 25.29
C GLY A 208 0.07 13.23 24.10
N GLU A 209 0.83 12.41 23.37
CA GLU A 209 1.71 12.87 22.29
C GLU A 209 1.33 12.31 20.92
N PHE A 210 1.29 13.18 19.91
CA PHE A 210 1.12 12.77 18.52
C PHE A 210 2.42 12.26 17.94
N LEU A 211 2.49 10.94 17.75
CA LEU A 211 3.64 10.26 17.15
C LEU A 211 3.71 10.47 15.64
N ASP A 212 4.89 10.26 15.05
CA ASP A 212 5.04 10.19 13.61
C ASP A 212 4.46 8.87 13.07
N LEU A 213 3.55 8.93 12.08
CA LEU A 213 3.01 7.74 11.43
C LEU A 213 4.11 6.90 10.77
N LYS A 214 5.24 7.50 10.39
CA LYS A 214 6.42 6.76 9.93
C LYS A 214 6.83 5.70 10.95
N ALA A 215 6.90 6.07 12.23
CA ALA A 215 7.29 5.19 13.30
C ALA A 215 6.23 4.11 13.56
N ILE A 216 4.95 4.49 13.57
CA ILE A 216 3.83 3.56 13.81
C ILE A 216 3.73 2.51 12.69
N ILE A 217 3.76 2.95 11.43
CA ILE A 217 3.66 2.05 10.27
C ILE A 217 4.90 1.16 10.18
N GLY A 218 6.09 1.74 10.37
CA GLY A 218 7.35 0.99 10.37
C GLY A 218 7.38 -0.09 11.46
N GLU A 219 6.93 0.23 12.68
CA GLU A 219 6.86 -0.75 13.77
C GLU A 219 5.79 -1.81 13.52
N TYR A 220 4.62 -1.42 13.01
CA TYR A 220 3.60 -2.39 12.64
C TYR A 220 4.15 -3.37 11.59
N ARG A 221 4.79 -2.88 10.53
CA ARG A 221 5.39 -3.72 9.48
C ARG A 221 6.42 -4.70 10.07
N ARG A 222 7.36 -4.23 10.88
CA ARG A 222 8.37 -5.08 11.55
C ARG A 222 7.77 -6.07 12.54
N SER A 223 6.63 -5.75 13.14
CA SER A 223 5.99 -6.66 14.10
C SER A 223 5.40 -7.90 13.45
N VAL A 224 5.16 -7.88 12.13
CA VAL A 224 4.50 -8.98 11.40
C VAL A 224 5.30 -10.28 11.47
N LEU A 225 6.62 -10.23 11.23
CA LEU A 225 7.52 -11.39 11.29
C LEU A 225 8.50 -11.32 12.45
N LYS A 226 8.23 -10.49 13.46
CA LYS A 226 9.06 -10.41 14.67
C LYS A 226 9.21 -11.80 15.28
N SER A 227 10.46 -12.15 15.63
CA SER A 227 10.83 -13.45 16.19
C SER A 227 10.65 -14.65 15.25
N VAL A 228 10.44 -14.43 13.95
CA VAL A 228 10.48 -15.49 12.93
C VAL A 228 11.90 -15.60 12.42
N ARG A 229 12.53 -16.76 12.67
CA ARG A 229 13.87 -17.08 12.16
C ARG A 229 13.77 -17.91 10.89
N VAL A 230 14.36 -17.41 9.81
CA VAL A 230 14.18 -17.92 8.46
C VAL A 230 15.51 -18.38 7.87
N VAL A 231 15.50 -19.59 7.32
CA VAL A 231 16.58 -20.07 6.44
C VAL A 231 16.07 -20.07 5.00
N LEU A 232 16.86 -19.49 4.09
CA LEU A 232 16.57 -19.52 2.65
C LEU A 232 17.26 -20.72 2.01
N SER A 233 16.48 -21.65 1.47
CA SER A 233 16.96 -22.85 0.80
C SER A 233 17.06 -22.61 -0.72
N GLY A 234 18.13 -23.12 -1.34
CA GLY A 234 18.37 -22.92 -2.77
C GLY A 234 18.65 -21.45 -3.16
N ARG A 235 19.17 -20.64 -2.23
CA ARG A 235 19.45 -19.22 -2.46
C ARG A 235 20.50 -19.00 -3.53
N GLU A 236 21.54 -19.82 -3.59
CA GLU A 236 22.70 -19.58 -4.48
C GLU A 236 22.39 -19.80 -5.96
N GLN A 237 21.32 -20.53 -6.27
CA GLN A 237 20.81 -20.81 -7.61
C GLN A 237 19.98 -19.66 -8.18
N MET A 238 19.77 -18.60 -7.39
CA MET A 238 18.88 -17.49 -7.73
C MET A 238 19.68 -16.30 -8.26
N GLU A 239 19.06 -15.51 -9.13
CA GLU A 239 19.58 -14.20 -9.53
C GLU A 239 19.67 -13.24 -8.34
N GLU A 240 20.70 -12.38 -8.34
CA GLU A 240 21.01 -11.50 -7.20
C GLU A 240 19.86 -10.55 -6.84
N ASP A 241 19.17 -10.01 -7.85
CA ASP A 241 17.99 -9.16 -7.66
C ASP A 241 16.87 -9.89 -6.89
N LYS A 242 16.69 -11.18 -7.18
CA LYS A 242 15.67 -12.00 -6.52
C LYS A 242 16.09 -12.40 -5.10
N LYS A 243 17.39 -12.65 -4.87
CA LYS A 243 17.94 -12.86 -3.53
C LYS A 243 17.69 -11.62 -2.66
N THR A 244 18.03 -10.44 -3.19
CA THR A 244 17.90 -9.15 -2.51
C THR A 244 16.45 -8.86 -2.19
N ALA A 245 15.55 -8.96 -3.16
CA ALA A 245 14.12 -8.69 -2.94
C ALA A 245 13.49 -9.57 -1.84
N VAL A 246 13.84 -10.86 -1.77
CA VAL A 246 13.33 -11.78 -0.74
C VAL A 246 13.94 -11.48 0.63
N THR A 247 15.25 -11.22 0.68
CA THR A 247 15.99 -10.87 1.90
C THR A 247 15.46 -9.56 2.50
N ASP A 248 15.28 -8.55 1.65
CA ASP A 248 14.77 -7.24 2.04
C ASP A 248 13.33 -7.36 2.56
N ALA A 249 12.46 -8.07 1.84
CA ALA A 249 11.07 -8.28 2.28
C ALA A 249 11.01 -8.95 3.67
N LEU A 250 11.81 -9.99 3.90
CA LEU A 250 11.89 -10.65 5.21
C LEU A 250 12.36 -9.69 6.31
N THR A 251 13.46 -8.99 6.06
CA THR A 251 14.08 -8.06 7.03
C THR A 251 13.15 -6.90 7.37
N ILE A 252 12.52 -6.30 6.35
CA ILE A 252 11.61 -5.17 6.48
C ILE A 252 10.37 -5.53 7.30
N PHE A 253 9.87 -6.77 7.15
CA PHE A 253 8.76 -7.29 7.95
C PHE A 253 9.20 -7.85 9.31
N GLY A 254 10.50 -7.76 9.64
CA GLY A 254 11.06 -8.04 10.96
C GLY A 254 11.49 -9.49 11.20
N ALA A 255 11.66 -10.29 10.15
CA ALA A 255 12.24 -11.63 10.26
C ALA A 255 13.76 -11.58 10.47
N GLU A 256 14.29 -12.61 11.11
CA GLU A 256 15.72 -12.80 11.33
C GLU A 256 16.25 -13.88 10.38
N LEU A 257 17.24 -13.56 9.55
CA LEU A 257 17.82 -14.52 8.62
C LEU A 257 18.92 -15.35 9.29
N GLN A 258 18.88 -16.66 9.03
CA GLN A 258 19.88 -17.62 9.47
C GLN A 258 20.57 -18.26 8.27
N ALA A 259 21.87 -18.54 8.41
CA ALA A 259 22.65 -19.21 7.39
C ALA A 259 22.40 -20.73 7.34
N THR A 260 21.99 -21.32 8.46
CA THR A 260 21.82 -22.78 8.63
C THR A 260 20.61 -23.07 9.50
N VAL A 261 19.99 -24.24 9.31
CA VAL A 261 18.90 -24.70 10.17
C VAL A 261 19.46 -25.07 11.55
N THR A 262 18.85 -24.50 12.58
CA THR A 262 19.19 -24.69 13.99
C THR A 262 17.91 -25.06 14.76
N SER A 263 18.05 -25.42 16.04
CA SER A 263 16.92 -25.82 16.89
C SER A 263 15.89 -24.71 17.10
N ASP A 264 16.26 -23.46 16.85
CA ASP A 264 15.42 -22.28 17.01
C ASP A 264 14.86 -21.76 15.67
N THR A 265 15.24 -22.35 14.54
CA THR A 265 14.71 -21.99 13.22
C THR A 265 13.19 -22.16 13.18
N THR A 266 12.48 -21.14 12.70
CA THR A 266 11.02 -21.15 12.65
C THR A 266 10.49 -21.72 11.33
N VAL A 267 11.15 -21.41 10.22
CA VAL A 267 10.72 -21.83 8.89
C VAL A 267 11.89 -21.83 7.89
N VAL A 268 11.85 -22.75 6.94
CA VAL A 268 12.69 -22.73 5.74
C VAL A 268 11.84 -22.28 4.56
N ILE A 269 12.33 -21.28 3.81
CA ILE A 269 11.71 -20.86 2.55
C ILE A 269 12.52 -21.39 1.39
N GLU A 270 11.93 -22.27 0.59
CA GLU A 270 12.55 -22.83 -0.62
C GLU A 270 12.44 -21.82 -1.77
N MET A 271 13.60 -21.29 -2.19
CA MET A 271 13.72 -20.42 -3.36
C MET A 271 13.98 -21.22 -4.64
N ALA A 272 14.74 -22.31 -4.51
CA ALA A 272 15.01 -23.34 -5.51
C ALA A 272 15.27 -24.69 -4.80
N GLU A 273 15.27 -25.80 -5.53
CA GLU A 273 15.50 -27.12 -4.95
C GLU A 273 16.90 -27.22 -4.30
N ASP A 274 16.92 -27.55 -3.00
CA ASP A 274 18.14 -27.83 -2.25
C ASP A 274 17.87 -28.93 -1.22
N LYS A 275 18.24 -30.15 -1.61
CA LYS A 275 18.03 -31.37 -0.84
C LYS A 275 18.73 -31.36 0.52
N LYS A 276 19.86 -30.66 0.64
CA LYS A 276 20.65 -30.66 1.88
C LYS A 276 19.89 -29.91 2.97
N ILE A 277 19.48 -28.67 2.68
CA ILE A 277 18.72 -27.87 3.64
C ILE A 277 17.34 -28.49 3.88
N ARG A 278 16.73 -29.07 2.84
CA ARG A 278 15.42 -29.74 2.97
C ARG A 278 15.46 -30.92 3.94
N THR A 279 16.40 -31.86 3.76
CA THR A 279 16.57 -33.00 4.69
C THR A 279 16.93 -32.53 6.10
N GLN A 280 17.72 -31.47 6.24
CA GLN A 280 18.02 -30.89 7.55
C GLN A 280 16.78 -30.31 8.24
N ALA A 281 15.93 -29.59 7.50
CA ALA A 281 14.67 -29.04 8.01
C ALA A 281 13.70 -30.15 8.42
N GLU A 282 13.52 -31.16 7.55
CA GLU A 282 12.67 -32.33 7.82
C GLU A 282 13.14 -33.09 9.07
N GLY A 283 14.45 -33.36 9.19
CA GLY A 283 15.03 -34.02 10.36
C GLY A 283 14.89 -33.23 11.66
N ALA A 284 14.79 -31.89 11.57
CA ALA A 284 14.56 -31.01 12.70
C ALA A 284 13.07 -30.69 12.94
N GLY A 285 12.15 -31.20 12.11
CA GLY A 285 10.72 -30.89 12.18
C GLY A 285 10.39 -29.43 11.83
N VAL A 286 11.28 -28.72 11.13
CA VAL A 286 11.10 -27.32 10.72
C VAL A 286 10.27 -27.27 9.43
N PRO A 287 9.21 -26.45 9.37
CA PRO A 287 8.38 -26.36 8.17
C PRO A 287 9.15 -25.81 6.97
N VAL A 288 8.93 -26.41 5.79
CA VAL A 288 9.49 -25.97 4.52
C VAL A 288 8.36 -25.43 3.64
N VAL A 289 8.41 -24.14 3.29
CA VAL A 289 7.38 -23.47 2.49
C VAL A 289 7.96 -22.84 1.23
N GLY A 290 7.11 -22.58 0.23
CA GLY A 290 7.54 -21.85 -0.97
C GLY A 290 7.44 -20.32 -0.82
N LEU A 291 8.01 -19.58 -1.78
CA LEU A 291 7.96 -18.11 -1.84
C LEU A 291 6.54 -17.50 -1.80
N HIS A 292 5.51 -18.29 -2.12
CA HIS A 292 4.12 -17.86 -2.06
C HIS A 292 3.64 -17.61 -0.62
N TRP A 293 4.25 -18.23 0.39
CA TRP A 293 4.00 -17.89 1.80
C TRP A 293 4.43 -16.47 2.12
N LEU A 294 5.66 -16.10 1.74
CA LEU A 294 6.16 -14.74 1.93
C LEU A 294 5.29 -13.73 1.18
N ARG A 295 4.86 -14.05 -0.05
CA ARG A 295 3.92 -13.20 -0.80
C ARG A 295 2.60 -13.01 -0.05
N ALA A 296 2.03 -14.07 0.52
CA ALA A 296 0.82 -13.97 1.31
C ALA A 296 1.02 -13.09 2.56
N VAL A 297 2.16 -13.22 3.25
CA VAL A 297 2.53 -12.35 4.37
C VAL A 297 2.60 -10.88 3.94
N THR A 298 3.30 -10.58 2.85
CA THR A 298 3.51 -9.20 2.39
C THR A 298 2.24 -8.59 1.80
N ASP A 299 1.38 -9.37 1.15
CA ASP A 299 0.10 -8.89 0.60
C ASP A 299 -0.91 -8.62 1.72
N GLN A 300 -0.82 -9.37 2.82
CA GLN A 300 -1.75 -9.25 3.94
C GLN A 300 -1.24 -8.34 5.05
N TRP A 301 0.07 -8.10 5.18
CA TRP A 301 0.72 -7.58 6.40
C TRP A 301 0.25 -8.36 7.64
N LYS A 302 0.39 -9.68 7.56
CA LYS A 302 -0.01 -10.60 8.61
C LYS A 302 0.86 -11.85 8.55
N ARG A 303 1.29 -12.35 9.71
CA ARG A 303 1.85 -13.70 9.79
C ARG A 303 0.74 -14.70 9.49
N VAL A 304 0.80 -15.32 8.33
CA VAL A 304 -0.11 -16.40 7.94
C VAL A 304 0.50 -17.74 8.36
N ASP A 305 -0.37 -18.70 8.68
CA ASP A 305 0.05 -20.05 9.00
C ASP A 305 0.76 -20.69 7.80
N PHE A 306 1.57 -21.71 8.09
CA PHE A 306 2.30 -22.43 7.05
C PHE A 306 1.39 -23.40 6.27
N ASP A 307 0.23 -23.73 6.83
CA ASP A 307 -0.75 -24.64 6.22
C ASP A 307 -1.20 -24.10 4.86
N GLY A 308 -1.20 -24.97 3.84
CA GLY A 308 -1.45 -24.61 2.45
C GLY A 308 -0.24 -24.04 1.69
N PHE A 309 0.88 -23.81 2.38
CA PHE A 309 2.15 -23.34 1.78
C PHE A 309 3.30 -24.35 1.90
N MET A 310 3.10 -25.42 2.67
CA MET A 310 4.06 -26.49 2.91
C MET A 310 4.43 -27.21 1.61
N LEU A 311 5.73 -27.41 1.38
CA LEU A 311 6.25 -28.17 0.26
C LEU A 311 6.55 -29.61 0.68
N GLY A 312 6.03 -30.58 -0.05
CA GLY A 312 6.31 -32.01 0.20
C GLY A 312 5.46 -32.65 1.30
N ALA A 313 4.43 -31.98 1.82
CA ALA A 313 3.38 -32.66 2.56
C ALA A 313 2.59 -33.53 1.57
N THR A 314 2.77 -34.85 1.63
CA THR A 314 1.74 -35.77 1.16
C THR A 314 0.53 -35.52 2.03
N VAL A 315 -0.38 -34.64 1.59
CA VAL A 315 -1.73 -34.59 2.15
C VAL A 315 -2.29 -35.99 1.93
N PRO A 316 -2.66 -36.75 2.99
CA PRO A 316 -3.49 -37.91 2.78
C PRO A 316 -4.77 -37.36 2.15
N VAL A 317 -4.97 -37.61 0.86
CA VAL A 317 -6.25 -37.37 0.22
C VAL A 317 -7.17 -38.39 0.88
N GLU A 318 -7.91 -37.97 1.90
CA GLU A 318 -9.12 -38.69 2.27
C GLU A 318 -10.07 -38.56 1.08
N GLU A 319 -9.98 -39.51 0.15
CA GLU A 319 -11.02 -39.74 -0.84
C GLU A 319 -12.31 -40.04 -0.08
N LYS A 320 -13.14 -39.02 0.12
CA LYS A 320 -14.57 -39.25 0.35
C LYS A 320 -15.15 -39.80 -0.94
N ILE A 321 -15.07 -41.11 -1.09
CA ILE A 321 -15.90 -41.85 -2.04
C ILE A 321 -17.34 -41.69 -1.53
N VAL A 322 -18.11 -40.86 -2.23
CA VAL A 322 -19.57 -40.84 -2.10
C VAL A 322 -20.07 -41.77 -3.20
N GLU A 323 -20.45 -42.98 -2.84
CA GLU A 323 -21.17 -43.88 -3.73
C GLU A 323 -22.62 -43.36 -3.88
N PHE A 324 -23.12 -43.36 -5.12
CA PHE A 324 -24.50 -43.03 -5.46
C PHE A 324 -25.38 -44.28 -5.45
#